data_AF-A0A1G1I2E5-F1
#
_entry.id   AF-A0A1G1I2E5-F1
#
_cell.length_a   1.000
_cell.length_b   1.000
_cell.length_c   1.000
_cell.angle_alpha   90.00
_cell.angle_beta   90.00
_cell.angle_gamma   90.00
#
_symmetry.space_group_name_H-M   'P 1'
#
loop_
_entity.id
_entity.type
_entity.pdbx_description
1 polymer ?
#
loop_
_entity_poly.entity_id
_entity_poly.type
_entity_poly.pdbx_seq_one_letter_code
_entity_poly.pdbx_strand_id
1 'polypeptide(L)' 'MIDHYKGTTAELAWTPEASKRLENIPFFIRPMAKKEIERMAREQGRAEVTADMMDHAKTAFAKFMGG' A
#
# COMPACT_ATOMS: atom_id res chain seq x y z
N MET A 1 19.02 26.29 5.11
CA MET A 1 18.52 25.14 4.32
C MET A 1 18.10 24.09 5.33
N ILE A 2 16.87 24.17 5.81
CA ILE A 2 16.28 23.10 6.62
C ILE A 2 15.26 22.50 5.68
N ASP A 3 15.61 21.34 5.13
CA ASP A 3 14.70 20.58 4.29
C ASP A 3 13.42 20.37 5.07
N HIS A 4 12.32 20.79 4.47
CA HIS A 4 10.98 20.61 5.00
C HIS A 4 10.77 19.14 5.37
N TYR A 5 10.90 18.83 6.67
CA TYR A 5 10.41 17.59 7.25
C TYR A 5 8.89 17.61 7.11
N LYS A 6 8.40 17.14 5.96
CA LYS A 6 6.99 16.94 5.66
C LYS A 6 6.42 15.93 6.66
N GLY A 7 6.05 16.40 7.83
CA GLY A 7 5.04 15.78 8.66
C GLY A 7 3.66 16.02 8.03
N THR A 8 3.35 15.34 6.93
CA THR A 8 2.01 15.37 6.32
C THR A 8 1.84 14.07 5.55
N THR A 9 1.21 13.07 6.18
CA THR A 9 0.83 11.80 5.55
C THR A 9 1.98 11.19 4.73
N ALA A 10 2.99 10.61 5.39
CA ALA A 10 4.09 9.95 4.69
C ALA A 10 3.53 8.78 3.84
N GLU A 11 3.15 9.06 2.60
CA GLU A 11 2.87 8.07 1.58
C GLU A 11 4.14 7.24 1.47
N LEU A 12 4.01 5.94 1.72
CA LEU A 12 5.13 5.02 1.61
C LEU A 12 5.64 5.04 0.17
N ALA A 13 6.93 4.79 -0.03
CA ALA A 13 7.45 4.62 -1.39
C ALA A 13 6.80 3.37 -2.00
N TRP A 14 6.35 3.43 -3.25
CA TRP A 14 5.80 2.26 -3.94
C TRP A 14 6.76 1.82 -5.04
N THR A 15 7.13 0.55 -5.02
CA THR A 15 7.86 -0.04 -6.14
C THR A 15 7.00 -0.01 -7.42
N PRO A 16 7.61 0.10 -8.61
CA PRO A 16 6.89 0.03 -9.89
C PRO A 16 6.00 -1.21 -10.00
N GLU A 17 6.46 -2.34 -9.48
CA GLU A 17 5.75 -3.61 -9.45
C GLU A 17 4.50 -3.54 -8.55
N ALA A 18 4.62 -2.93 -7.37
CA ALA A 18 3.49 -2.73 -6.46
C ALA A 18 2.44 -1.78 -7.06
N SER A 19 2.88 -0.68 -7.69
CA SER A 19 2.01 0.27 -8.37
C SER A 19 1.21 -0.39 -9.49
N LYS A 20 1.85 -1.17 -10.37
CA LYS A 20 1.16 -1.94 -11.42
C LYS A 20 0.10 -2.89 -10.85
N ARG A 21 0.37 -3.52 -9.72
CA ARG A 21 -0.59 -4.40 -9.05
C ARG A 21 -1.77 -3.62 -8.46
N LEU A 22 -1.51 -2.43 -7.91
CA LEU A 22 -2.56 -1.52 -7.41
C LEU A 22 -3.45 -1.02 -8.55
N GLU A 23 -2.88 -0.79 -9.74
CA GLU A 23 -3.62 -0.42 -10.95
C GLU A 23 -4.56 -1.53 -11.44
N ASN A 24 -4.18 -2.80 -11.27
CA ASN A 24 -5.06 -3.93 -11.58
C ASN A 24 -6.26 -4.06 -10.63
N ILE A 25 -6.23 -3.38 -9.47
CA ILE A 25 -7.36 -3.36 -8.54
C ILE A 25 -8.42 -2.37 -9.05
N PRO A 26 -9.71 -2.75 -9.04
CA PRO A 26 -10.79 -1.85 -9.43
C PRO A 26 -10.76 -0.52 -8.67
N PHE A 27 -11.07 0.58 -9.35
CA PHE A 27 -10.89 1.94 -8.83
C PHE A 27 -11.63 2.20 -7.49
N PHE A 28 -12.77 1.55 -7.26
CA PHE A 28 -13.57 1.73 -6.05
C PHE A 28 -12.94 1.04 -4.82
N ILE A 29 -12.20 -0.04 -5.01
CA ILE A 29 -11.44 -0.73 -3.93
C ILE A 29 -10.02 -0.19 -3.82
N ARG A 30 -9.45 0.36 -4.90
CA ARG A 30 -8.07 0.88 -4.94
C ARG A 30 -7.68 1.77 -3.75
N PRO A 31 -8.47 2.78 -3.32
CA PRO A 31 -8.12 3.59 -2.15
C PRO A 31 -8.14 2.80 -0.84
N MET A 32 -9.04 1.82 -0.68
CA MET A 32 -9.03 0.92 0.48
C MET A 32 -7.80 0.01 0.46
N ALA A 33 -7.48 -0.56 -0.70
CA ALA A 33 -6.30 -1.39 -0.90
C ALA A 33 -5.02 -0.64 -0.56
N LYS A 34 -4.83 0.55 -1.14
CA LYS A 34 -3.67 1.41 -0.86
C LYS A 34 -3.52 1.68 0.63
N LYS A 35 -4.59 2.09 1.31
CA LYS A 35 -4.58 2.40 2.74
C LYS A 35 -4.18 1.20 3.60
N GLU A 36 -4.71 0.02 3.30
CA GLU A 36 -4.43 -1.19 4.06
C GLU A 36 -2.99 -1.67 3.84
N ILE A 37 -2.50 -1.64 2.60
CA ILE A 37 -1.11 -1.98 2.28
C ILE A 37 -0.15 -1.00 2.96
N GLU A 38 -0.47 0.29 2.96
CA GLU A 38 0.30 1.28 3.69
C GLU A 38 0.31 1.03 5.21
N ARG A 39 -0.83 0.64 5.78
CA ARG A 39 -0.91 0.26 7.19
C ARG A 39 0.00 -0.94 7.49
N MET A 40 -0.07 -1.99 6.67
CA MET A 40 0.80 -3.17 6.82
C MET A 40 2.29 -2.83 6.73
N ALA A 41 2.68 -1.95 5.80
CA ALA A 41 4.07 -1.51 5.66
C ALA A 41 4.54 -0.74 6.89
N ARG A 42 3.72 0.19 7.39
CA ARG A 42 4.03 0.91 8.64
C ARG A 42 4.14 -0.03 9.84
N GLU A 43 3.24 -1.01 9.95
CA GLU A 43 3.26 -2.01 11.03
C GLU A 43 4.48 -2.94 10.98
N GLN A 44 4.97 -3.22 9.78
CA GLN A 44 6.21 -3.99 9.58
C GLN A 44 7.47 -3.13 9.69
N GLY A 45 7.35 -1.82 9.99
CA GLY A 45 8.47 -0.89 10.04
C GLY A 45 9.12 -0.63 8.68
N ARG A 46 8.41 -0.90 7.58
CA ARG A 46 8.88 -0.70 6.21
C ARG A 46 8.49 0.70 5.73
N ALA A 47 9.44 1.38 5.11
CA ALA A 47 9.24 2.69 4.48
C ALA A 47 8.83 2.56 2.99
N GLU A 48 8.79 1.33 2.46
CA GLU A 48 8.50 1.03 1.05
C GLU A 48 7.54 -0.15 0.92
N VAL A 49 6.59 -0.02 0.00
CA VAL A 49 5.64 -1.04 -0.44
C VAL A 49 6.23 -1.78 -1.65
N THR A 50 6.57 -3.04 -1.41
CA THR A 50 7.08 -3.95 -2.43
C THR A 50 5.97 -4.82 -3.02
N ALA A 51 6.26 -5.48 -4.14
CA ALA A 51 5.33 -6.42 -4.77
C ALA A 51 4.88 -7.52 -3.80
N ASP A 52 5.79 -8.06 -2.98
CA ASP A 52 5.49 -9.12 -2.02
C ASP A 52 4.40 -8.69 -1.01
N MET A 53 4.46 -7.42 -0.56
CA MET A 53 3.43 -6.87 0.33
C MET A 53 2.06 -6.81 -0.32
N MET A 54 2.00 -6.58 -1.63
CA MET A 54 0.75 -6.63 -2.39
C MET A 54 0.14 -8.03 -2.40
N ASP A 55 0.96 -9.09 -2.42
CA ASP A 55 0.46 -10.47 -2.43
C ASP A 55 -0.11 -10.88 -1.06
N HIS A 56 0.54 -10.44 0.02
CA HIS A 56 0.00 -10.58 1.37
C HIS A 56 -1.31 -9.81 1.53
N ALA A 57 -1.37 -8.57 1.04
CA ALA A 57 -2.59 -7.77 1.09
C ALA A 57 -3.71 -8.36 0.23
N LYS A 58 -3.40 -8.86 -0.98
CA LYS A 58 -4.38 -9.52 -1.86
C LYS A 58 -5.07 -10.68 -1.18
N THR A 59 -4.32 -11.51 -0.46
CA THR A 59 -4.89 -12.65 0.29
C THR A 59 -5.86 -12.16 1.36
N ALA A 60 -5.52 -11.09 2.08
CA ALA A 60 -6.40 -10.48 3.07
C ALA A 60 -7.65 -9.84 2.43
N PHE A 61 -7.49 -9.14 1.29
CA PHE A 61 -8.59 -8.52 0.55
C PHE A 61 -9.54 -9.53 -0.08
N ALA A 62 -9.03 -10.62 -0.66
CA ALA A 62 -9.85 -11.69 -1.22
C ALA A 62 -10.73 -12.33 -0.12
N LYS A 63 -10.17 -12.50 1.08
CA LYS A 63 -10.94 -12.97 2.25
C LYS A 63 -12.02 -11.97 2.69
N PHE A 64 -11.78 -10.66 2.53
CA PHE A 64 -12.73 -9.61 2.90
C PHE A 64 -13.88 -9.46 1.89
N MET A 65 -13.66 -9.71 0.59
CA MET A 65 -14.69 -9.60 -0.45
C MET A 65 -15.44 -10.90 -0.77
N GLY A 66 -14.97 -12.05 -0.25
CA GLY A 66 -15.56 -13.37 -0.50
C GLY A 66 -16.35 -13.96 0.67
N GLY A 67 -16.71 -13.15 1.67
CA GLY A 67 -17.48 -13.55 2.85
C GLY A 67 -18.88 -12.96 2.85
#